data_AF-X1V8R4-F1
#
_entry.id   AF-X1V8R4-F1
#
_cell.length_a   1.000
_cell.length_b   1.000
_cell.length_c   1.000
_cell.angle_alpha   90.00
_cell.angle_beta   90.00
_cell.angle_gamma   90.00
#
_symmetry.space_group_name_H-M   'P 1'
#
loop_
_entity.id
_entity.type
_entity.pdbx_description
1 polymer ?
#
loop_
_entity_poly.entity_id
_entity_poly.type
_entity_poly.pdbx_seq_one_letter_code
_entity_poly.pdbx_strand_id
1 'polypeptide(L)'
;MDKVFFEQLRLPEPKYNLDVGSGSHTEETGRMLLGIEKVLLKENLDVVLVEGDTNTVLAGALASSELHIRVGHIEAGLRSNDERMPEEINRILTDHISDYLFAPTEKAKEILLKEGISEDKIFVTGNTIVDAVYQNLKIAEGNQSS
;
A
#
# COMPACT_ATOMS: atom_id res chain seq x y z
N MET A 1 -14.69 -5.53 -13.03
CA MET A 1 -15.36 -5.42 -11.72
C MET A 1 -15.13 -4.01 -11.14
N ASP A 2 -13.98 -3.39 -11.41
CA ASP A 2 -13.59 -2.10 -10.83
C ASP A 2 -14.48 -0.90 -11.17
N LYS A 3 -14.93 -0.76 -12.43
CA LYS A 3 -15.65 0.44 -12.87
C LYS A 3 -16.90 0.77 -12.04
N VAL A 4 -17.62 -0.25 -11.57
CA VAL A 4 -18.82 -0.07 -10.73
C VAL A 4 -18.45 0.53 -9.38
N PHE A 5 -17.33 0.13 -8.77
CA PHE A 5 -16.88 0.70 -7.50
C PHE A 5 -16.39 2.13 -7.66
N PHE A 6 -15.65 2.44 -8.72
CA PHE A 6 -15.21 3.81 -9.00
C PHE A 6 -16.41 4.75 -9.22
N GLU A 7 -17.44 4.30 -9.94
CA GLU A 7 -18.67 5.07 -10.14
C GLU A 7 -19.48 5.24 -8.85
N GLN A 8 -19.68 4.16 -8.09
CA GLN A 8 -20.49 4.17 -6.85
C GLN A 8 -19.84 5.00 -5.74
N LEU A 9 -18.51 4.90 -5.59
CA LEU A 9 -17.74 5.64 -4.60
C LEU A 9 -17.25 7.00 -5.13
N ARG A 10 -17.58 7.33 -6.39
CA ARG A 10 -17.18 8.58 -7.07
C ARG A 10 -15.66 8.82 -7.01
N LEU A 11 -14.89 7.75 -7.19
CA LEU A 11 -13.43 7.80 -7.19
C LEU A 11 -12.93 8.30 -8.55
N PRO A 12 -11.83 9.09 -8.59
CA PRO A 12 -11.20 9.47 -9.84
C PRO A 12 -10.60 8.25 -10.54
N GLU A 13 -10.64 8.23 -11.87
CA GLU A 13 -9.95 7.20 -12.65
C GLU A 13 -8.43 7.26 -12.44
N PRO A 14 -7.72 6.12 -12.43
CA PRO A 14 -6.28 6.10 -12.27
C PRO A 14 -5.58 6.74 -13.48
N LYS A 15 -4.57 7.58 -13.22
CA LYS A 15 -3.74 8.19 -14.28
C LYS A 15 -2.99 7.14 -15.11
N TYR A 16 -2.61 6.04 -14.48
CA TYR A 16 -1.90 4.91 -15.09
C TYR A 16 -2.57 3.60 -14.70
N ASN A 17 -2.80 2.75 -15.69
CA ASN A 17 -3.17 1.35 -15.49
C ASN A 17 -2.10 0.50 -16.20
N LEU A 18 -1.47 -0.41 -15.45
CA LEU A 18 -0.40 -1.28 -15.96
C LEU A 18 -0.94 -2.57 -16.58
N ASP A 19 -2.25 -2.83 -16.47
CA ASP A 19 -2.95 -4.03 -16.92
C ASP A 19 -2.25 -5.33 -16.45
N VAL A 20 -1.71 -5.28 -15.22
CA VAL A 20 -1.08 -6.45 -14.60
C VAL A 20 -2.10 -7.17 -13.73
N GLY A 21 -2.30 -8.43 -14.04
CA GLY A 21 -3.06 -9.39 -13.25
C GLY A 21 -3.00 -10.72 -13.97
N SER A 22 -3.40 -11.79 -13.28
CA SER A 22 -3.35 -13.18 -13.75
C SER A 22 -1.92 -13.69 -13.95
N GLY A 23 -1.53 -14.65 -13.11
CA GLY A 23 -0.21 -15.26 -13.13
C GLY A 23 0.13 -15.83 -11.76
N SER A 24 1.38 -16.26 -11.60
CA SER A 24 1.94 -16.53 -10.27
C SER A 24 2.29 -15.22 -9.55
N HIS A 25 2.38 -15.25 -8.21
CA HIS A 25 2.82 -14.07 -7.43
C HIS A 25 4.13 -13.48 -7.97
N THR A 26 5.12 -14.31 -8.29
CA THR A 26 6.40 -13.86 -8.85
C THR A 26 6.25 -13.18 -10.21
N GLU A 27 5.40 -13.70 -11.08
CA GLU A 27 5.17 -13.14 -12.41
C GLU A 27 4.45 -11.78 -12.32
N GLU A 28 3.43 -11.69 -11.46
CA GLU A 28 2.73 -10.43 -11.21
C GLU A 28 3.66 -9.39 -10.60
N THR A 29 4.39 -9.71 -9.55
CA THR A 29 5.36 -8.80 -8.91
C THR A 29 6.40 -8.31 -9.91
N GLY A 30 6.97 -9.20 -10.74
CA GLY A 30 7.96 -8.81 -11.75
C GLY A 30 7.41 -7.88 -12.83
N ARG A 31 6.17 -8.13 -13.30
CA ARG A 31 5.51 -7.25 -14.27
C ARG A 31 5.16 -5.89 -13.66
N MET A 32 4.66 -5.88 -12.42
CA MET A 32 4.37 -4.64 -11.68
C MET A 32 5.64 -3.82 -11.50
N LEU A 33 6.75 -4.44 -11.06
CA LEU A 33 8.02 -3.76 -10.83
C LEU A 33 8.50 -3.01 -12.08
N LEU A 34 8.55 -3.69 -13.23
CA LEU A 34 8.94 -3.10 -14.51
C LEU A 34 7.97 -2.01 -15.00
N GLY A 35 6.68 -2.18 -14.73
CA GLY A 35 5.66 -1.20 -15.12
C GLY A 35 5.72 0.06 -14.27
N ILE A 36 5.84 -0.10 -12.95
CA ILE A 36 5.92 1.00 -11.98
C ILE A 36 7.20 1.80 -12.21
N GLU A 37 8.36 1.16 -12.36
CA GLU A 37 9.63 1.86 -12.64
C GLU A 37 9.51 2.79 -13.86
N LYS A 38 8.89 2.33 -14.95
CA LYS A 38 8.66 3.15 -16.16
C LYS A 38 7.76 4.36 -15.90
N VAL A 39 6.86 4.28 -14.93
CA VAL A 39 6.02 5.42 -14.51
C VAL A 39 6.84 6.36 -13.64
N LEU A 40 7.55 5.83 -12.64
CA LEU A 40 8.39 6.63 -11.74
C LEU A 40 9.45 7.42 -12.50
N LEU A 41 10.10 6.84 -13.52
CA LEU A 41 11.08 7.54 -14.34
C LEU A 41 10.49 8.69 -15.18
N LYS A 42 9.17 8.72 -15.39
CA LYS A 42 8.48 9.80 -16.10
C LYS A 42 7.98 10.89 -15.16
N GLU A 43 7.77 10.57 -13.89
CA GLU A 43 7.20 11.45 -12.89
C GLU A 43 8.33 11.96 -11.96
N ASN A 44 8.43 13.27 -11.76
CA ASN A 44 9.40 13.81 -10.81
C ASN A 44 8.80 13.77 -9.39
N LEU A 45 8.90 12.61 -8.73
CA LEU A 45 8.29 12.35 -7.42
C LEU A 45 9.33 12.43 -6.29
N ASP A 46 8.97 13.12 -5.21
CA ASP A 46 9.78 13.17 -4.00
C ASP A 46 9.49 12.02 -3.01
N VAL A 47 8.32 11.39 -3.16
CA VAL A 47 7.81 10.31 -2.31
C VAL A 47 6.77 9.47 -3.05
N VAL A 48 6.74 8.17 -2.77
CA VAL A 48 5.72 7.22 -3.22
C VAL A 48 5.03 6.62 -1.99
N LEU A 49 3.70 6.53 -2.04
CA LEU A 49 2.90 5.88 -1.00
C LEU A 49 2.43 4.51 -1.49
N VAL A 50 2.58 3.49 -0.63
CA VAL A 50 2.06 2.14 -0.83
C VAL A 50 1.20 1.76 0.37
N GLU A 51 0.14 0.97 0.17
CA GLU A 51 -0.84 0.65 1.22
C GLU A 51 -1.13 -0.86 1.26
N GLY A 52 -1.01 -1.45 2.45
CA GLY A 52 -1.33 -2.85 2.69
C GLY A 52 -0.16 -3.81 2.45
N ASP A 53 -0.41 -4.94 1.80
CA ASP A 53 0.51 -6.10 1.76
C ASP A 53 0.51 -6.89 0.44
N THR A 54 -0.08 -6.33 -0.60
CA THR A 54 -0.20 -7.02 -1.89
C THR A 54 1.12 -7.06 -2.66
N ASN A 55 1.18 -7.87 -3.73
CA ASN A 55 2.32 -7.89 -4.65
C ASN A 55 2.65 -6.49 -5.20
N THR A 56 1.63 -5.66 -5.44
CA THR A 56 1.77 -4.28 -5.90
C THR A 56 2.50 -3.40 -4.88
N VAL A 57 2.26 -3.62 -3.59
CA VAL A 57 2.92 -2.87 -2.50
C VAL A 57 4.42 -3.13 -2.52
N LEU A 58 4.81 -4.41 -2.55
CA LEU A 58 6.22 -4.78 -2.61
C LEU A 58 6.88 -4.25 -3.88
N ALA A 59 6.24 -4.42 -5.04
CA ALA A 59 6.76 -3.94 -6.31
C ALA A 59 6.93 -2.40 -6.33
N GLY A 60 5.95 -1.67 -5.80
CA GLY A 60 5.99 -0.21 -5.74
C GLY A 60 7.07 0.31 -4.82
N ALA A 61 7.19 -0.26 -3.62
CA ALA A 61 8.22 0.11 -2.67
C ALA A 61 9.62 -0.20 -3.18
N LEU A 62 9.83 -1.38 -3.76
CA LEU A 62 11.13 -1.79 -4.29
C LEU A 62 11.56 -0.93 -5.47
N ALA A 63 10.70 -0.71 -6.47
CA ALA A 63 11.02 0.17 -7.61
C ALA A 63 11.38 1.60 -7.16
N SER A 64 10.66 2.12 -6.17
CA SER A 64 10.89 3.48 -5.65
C SER A 64 12.22 3.57 -4.91
N SER A 65 12.52 2.58 -4.06
CA SER A 65 13.75 2.52 -3.27
C SER A 65 15.00 2.45 -4.15
N GLU A 66 14.97 1.62 -5.20
CA GLU A 66 16.08 1.48 -6.18
C GLU A 66 16.32 2.78 -6.98
N LEU A 67 15.29 3.60 -7.18
CA LEU A 67 15.40 4.92 -7.81
C LEU A 67 15.72 6.04 -6.82
N HIS A 68 15.96 5.71 -5.54
CA HIS A 68 16.19 6.66 -4.45
C HIS A 68 15.02 7.65 -4.23
N ILE A 69 13.80 7.21 -4.54
CA ILE A 69 12.57 7.93 -4.23
C ILE A 69 12.08 7.46 -2.86
N ARG A 70 11.74 8.40 -1.97
CA ARG A 70 11.31 8.04 -0.62
C ARG A 70 10.02 7.21 -0.64
N VAL A 71 9.91 6.26 0.28
CA VAL A 71 8.74 5.39 0.36
C VAL A 71 8.00 5.58 1.68
N GLY A 72 6.68 5.80 1.59
CA GLY A 72 5.77 5.77 2.73
C GLY A 72 4.86 4.55 2.66
N HIS A 73 4.88 3.72 3.69
CA HIS A 73 4.04 2.52 3.78
C HIS A 73 2.89 2.73 4.76
N ILE A 74 1.68 2.71 4.22
CA ILE A 74 0.41 2.82 4.94
C ILE A 74 -0.02 1.42 5.40
N GLU A 75 -0.52 1.32 6.63
CA GLU A 75 -0.81 0.07 7.34
C GLU A 75 0.43 -0.77 7.71
N ALA A 76 1.55 -0.09 7.96
CA ALA A 76 2.82 -0.70 8.33
C ALA A 76 2.77 -1.49 9.66
N GLY A 77 3.62 -2.52 9.79
CA GLY A 77 3.86 -3.22 11.06
C GLY A 77 2.83 -4.27 11.48
N LEU A 78 1.91 -4.66 10.60
CA LEU A 78 1.03 -5.81 10.83
C LEU A 78 1.78 -7.13 10.57
N ARG A 79 1.58 -8.15 11.41
CA ARG A 79 2.22 -9.46 11.27
C ARG A 79 1.23 -10.59 11.48
N SER A 80 1.24 -11.56 10.57
CA SER A 80 0.59 -12.85 10.73
C SER A 80 1.51 -13.86 11.43
N ASN A 81 2.83 -13.68 11.35
CA ASN A 81 3.87 -14.63 11.76
C ASN A 81 3.81 -15.97 11.01
N ASP A 82 3.24 -15.98 9.80
CA ASP A 82 3.26 -17.14 8.90
C ASP A 82 4.01 -16.79 7.60
N GLU A 83 5.30 -17.12 7.55
CA GLU A 83 6.18 -16.86 6.40
C GLU A 83 5.79 -17.63 5.14
N ARG A 84 4.83 -18.57 5.21
CA ARG A 84 4.28 -19.24 4.03
C ARG A 84 3.28 -18.36 3.29
N MET A 85 2.79 -17.30 3.93
CA MET A 85 1.89 -16.33 3.31
C MET A 85 2.70 -15.31 2.50
N PRO A 86 2.46 -15.18 1.18
CA PRO A 86 3.10 -14.15 0.36
C PRO A 86 2.89 -12.74 0.91
N GLU A 87 1.73 -12.46 1.49
CA GLU A 87 1.40 -11.17 2.09
C GLU A 87 2.29 -10.83 3.29
N GLU A 88 2.66 -11.82 4.10
CA GLU A 88 3.57 -11.60 5.24
C GLU A 88 4.98 -11.25 4.76
N ILE A 89 5.46 -11.95 3.72
CA ILE A 89 6.74 -11.64 3.07
C ILE A 89 6.73 -10.20 2.54
N ASN A 90 5.65 -9.83 1.84
CA ASN A 90 5.49 -8.48 1.28
C ASN A 90 5.53 -7.41 2.38
N ARG A 91 4.83 -7.60 3.51
CA ARG A 91 4.83 -6.66 4.64
C ARG A 91 6.21 -6.45 5.20
N ILE A 92 6.91 -7.54 5.53
CA ILE A 92 8.24 -7.48 6.14
C ILE A 92 9.21 -6.76 5.20
N LEU A 93 9.27 -7.15 3.93
CA LEU A 93 10.17 -6.53 2.98
C LEU A 93 9.85 -5.05 2.76
N THR A 94 8.57 -4.70 2.62
CA THR A 94 8.13 -3.31 2.40
C THR A 94 8.43 -2.43 3.61
N ASP A 95 8.17 -2.92 4.82
CA ASP A 95 8.42 -2.16 6.05
C ASP A 95 9.91 -1.80 6.18
N HIS A 96 10.80 -2.74 5.87
CA HIS A 96 12.26 -2.56 6.02
C HIS A 96 12.88 -1.63 4.97
N ILE A 97 12.31 -1.54 3.77
CA ILE A 97 12.82 -0.65 2.70
C ILE A 97 12.17 0.74 2.72
N SER A 98 11.17 0.97 3.58
CA SER A 98 10.45 2.23 3.64
C SER A 98 11.14 3.31 4.51
N ASP A 99 10.89 4.56 4.16
CA ASP A 99 11.38 5.75 4.88
C ASP A 99 10.38 6.25 5.92
N TYR A 100 9.08 6.08 5.64
CA TYR A 100 7.98 6.45 6.53
C TYR A 100 7.05 5.26 6.72
N LEU A 101 6.71 4.95 7.97
CA LEU A 101 5.86 3.82 8.34
C LEU A 101 4.66 4.34 9.11
N PHE A 102 3.49 4.30 8.47
CA PHE A 102 2.23 4.74 9.07
C PHE A 102 1.54 3.53 9.70
N ALA A 103 1.90 3.27 10.96
CA ALA A 103 1.39 2.16 11.74
C ALA A 103 -0.04 2.45 12.22
N PRO A 104 -0.99 1.50 12.09
CA PRO A 104 -2.37 1.74 12.49
C PRO A 104 -2.57 1.76 14.01
N THR A 105 -1.64 1.16 14.78
CA THR A 105 -1.75 1.03 16.24
C THR A 105 -0.38 1.08 16.90
N GLU A 106 -0.35 1.38 18.20
CA GLU A 106 0.87 1.27 19.02
C GLU A 106 1.46 -0.15 18.99
N LYS A 107 0.60 -1.18 18.91
CA LYS A 107 1.06 -2.57 18.80
C LYS A 107 1.84 -2.82 17.50
N ALA A 108 1.40 -2.24 16.39
CA ALA A 108 2.12 -2.34 15.12
C ALA A 108 3.46 -1.59 15.19
N LYS A 109 3.49 -0.41 15.83
CA LYS A 109 4.75 0.30 16.13
C LYS A 109 5.71 -0.56 16.96
N GLU A 110 5.24 -1.21 18.01
CA GLU A 110 6.08 -2.10 18.84
C GLU A 110 6.69 -3.26 18.06
N ILE A 111 5.95 -3.81 17.09
CA ILE A 111 6.45 -4.87 16.20
C ILE A 111 7.60 -4.34 15.34
N LEU A 112 7.41 -3.20 14.67
CA LEU A 112 8.44 -2.57 13.83
C LEU A 112 9.72 -2.28 14.63
N LEU A 113 9.57 -1.75 15.86
CA LEU A 113 10.70 -1.50 16.77
C LEU A 113 11.44 -2.79 17.15
N LYS A 114 10.71 -3.89 17.40
CA LYS A 114 11.31 -5.20 17.71
C LYS A 114 12.08 -5.80 16.54
N GLU A 115 11.71 -5.44 15.31
CA GLU A 115 12.42 -5.83 14.10
C GLU A 115 13.64 -4.94 13.80
N GLY A 116 13.91 -3.93 14.63
CA GLY A 116 15.08 -3.08 14.52
C GLY A 116 14.89 -1.86 13.62
N ILE A 117 13.65 -1.54 13.25
CA ILE A 117 13.34 -0.32 12.50
C ILE A 117 13.42 0.88 13.44
N SER A 118 14.06 1.94 12.98
CA SER A 118 14.29 3.15 13.77
C SER A 118 13.00 3.90 14.07
N GLU A 119 12.87 4.40 15.30
CA GLU A 119 11.64 5.04 15.79
C GLU A 119 11.27 6.30 15.01
N ASP A 120 12.25 7.04 14.49
CA ASP A 120 12.04 8.26 13.70
C ASP A 120 11.35 8.01 12.35
N LYS A 121 11.32 6.75 11.89
CA LYS A 121 10.57 6.34 10.70
C LYS A 121 9.11 6.01 10.99
N ILE A 122 8.71 5.83 12.25
CA ILE A 122 7.43 5.20 12.61
C ILE A 122 6.44 6.23 13.18
N PHE A 123 5.24 6.27 12.60
CA PHE A 123 4.16 7.17 12.95
C PHE A 123 2.89 6.38 13.22
N VAL A 124 2.30 6.53 14.41
CA VAL A 124 1.01 5.90 14.72
C VAL A 124 -0.11 6.81 14.25
N THR A 125 -0.83 6.40 13.21
CA THR A 125 -1.81 7.25 12.51
C THR A 125 -3.27 6.81 12.67
N GLY A 126 -3.51 5.59 13.16
CA GLY A 126 -4.80 4.93 12.95
C GLY A 126 -4.90 4.33 11.54
N ASN A 127 -6.05 3.77 11.21
CA ASN A 127 -6.29 3.06 9.95
C ASN A 127 -7.23 3.85 9.03
N THR A 128 -6.83 4.05 7.77
CA THR A 128 -7.54 4.77 6.71
C THR A 128 -8.95 4.21 6.44
N ILE A 129 -9.21 2.94 6.77
CA ILE A 129 -10.55 2.34 6.64
C ILE A 129 -11.59 3.06 7.50
N VAL A 130 -11.20 3.60 8.65
CA VAL A 130 -12.12 4.34 9.54
C VAL A 130 -12.59 5.61 8.83
N ASP A 131 -11.66 6.35 8.25
CA ASP A 131 -11.93 7.54 7.45
C ASP A 131 -12.82 7.21 6.25
N ALA A 132 -12.50 6.12 5.52
CA ALA A 132 -13.27 5.68 4.36
C ALA A 132 -14.73 5.36 4.75
N VAL A 133 -14.95 4.69 5.88
CA VAL A 133 -16.31 4.40 6.40
C VAL A 133 -17.04 5.70 6.73
N TYR A 134 -16.43 6.64 7.44
CA TYR A 134 -17.07 7.90 7.79
C TYR A 134 -17.39 8.77 6.57
N GLN A 135 -16.51 8.81 5.57
CA GLN A 135 -16.72 9.56 4.33
C GLN A 135 -17.88 9.01 3.51
N ASN A 136 -18.01 7.68 3.45
CA ASN A 136 -19.02 7.01 2.63
C ASN A 136 -20.32 6.70 3.37
N LEU A 137 -20.39 6.93 4.68
CA LEU A 137 -21.60 6.73 5.49
C LEU A 137 -22.81 7.48 4.88
N LYS A 138 -22.61 8.74 4.48
CA LYS A 138 -23.65 9.56 3.85
C LYS A 138 -24.12 9.02 2.49
N ILE A 139 -23.21 8.40 1.72
CA ILE A 139 -23.55 7.76 0.44
C ILE A 139 -24.40 6.51 0.70
N ALA A 140 -24.05 5.73 1.73
CA ALA A 140 -24.79 4.53 2.13
C ALA A 140 -26.20 4.87 2.66
N GLU A 141 -26.33 5.93 3.46
CA GLU A 141 -27.62 6.41 3.98
C GLU A 141 -28.54 6.95 2.86
N GLY A 142 -27.97 7.64 1.87
CA GLY A 142 -28.72 8.18 0.73
C GLY A 142 -29.29 7.13 -0.24
N ASN A 143 -28.74 5.91 -0.24
CA ASN A 143 -29.19 4.81 -1.10
C ASN A 143 -30.31 3.94 -0.49
N GLN A 144 -30.81 4.25 0.72
CA GLN A 144 -31.95 3.57 1.33
C GLN A 144 -33.32 4.13 0.93
N SER A 145 -33.37 5.10 0.01
CA SER A 145 -34.62 5.64 -0.56
C SER A 145 -34.82 5.13 -1.98
N SER A 146 -35.21 3.87 -2.14
CA SER A 146 -35.75 3.29 -3.37
C SER A 146 -36.73 2.18 -3.02
#